data_AF-A0A256YPF7-F1
#
_entry.id   AF-A0A256YPF7-F1
#
_cell.length_a   1.000
_cell.length_b   1.000
_cell.length_c   1.000
_cell.angle_alpha   90.00
_cell.angle_beta   90.00
_cell.angle_gamma   90.00
#
_symmetry.space_group_name_H-M   'P 1'
#
loop_
_entity.id
_entity.type
_entity.pdbx_description
1 polymer ?
#
loop_
_entity_poly.entity_id
_entity_poly.type
_entity_poly.pdbx_seq_one_letter_code
_entity_poly.pdbx_strand_id
1 'polypeptide(L)'
;MFDNPPNLNRKGIESTPFYLILSGIVLLLMASVVFPSYSQWQDTMNLGKTAAEAKEILSSIESVHSLGDVGSIQQTELNLPTGYEIEVRNTGIVIKKGNETLKKYPVDVELIYRGNRSISGPGRYRITVVYWVRNDSTNEGKEFLIEVLDK
;
A
#
# COMPACT_ATOMS: atom_id res chain seq x y z
N MET A 1 1.83 68.88 -47.58
CA MET A 1 1.48 68.34 -46.24
C MET A 1 1.26 66.85 -46.43
N PHE A 2 2.16 66.02 -45.89
CA PHE A 2 2.03 64.57 -45.96
C PHE A 2 1.32 64.10 -44.69
N ASP A 3 0.13 63.54 -44.86
CA ASP A 3 -0.58 62.80 -43.82
C ASP A 3 0.20 61.50 -43.55
N ASN A 4 0.80 61.40 -42.37
CA ASN A 4 1.36 60.13 -41.90
C ASN A 4 0.20 59.17 -41.61
N PRO A 5 0.19 57.94 -42.14
CA PRO A 5 -0.85 56.97 -41.80
C PRO A 5 -0.69 56.53 -40.34
N PRO A 6 -1.80 56.17 -39.67
CA PRO A 6 -1.76 55.74 -38.28
C PRO A 6 -0.96 54.43 -38.18
N ASN A 7 0.04 54.46 -37.31
CA ASN A 7 0.86 53.30 -36.95
C ASN A 7 -0.03 52.25 -36.25
N LEU A 8 -0.46 51.23 -37.00
CA LEU A 8 -1.29 50.12 -36.55
C LEU A 8 -0.55 49.08 -35.69
N ASN A 9 0.69 49.35 -35.27
CA ASN A 9 1.57 48.34 -34.69
C ASN A 9 1.58 48.28 -33.14
N ARG A 10 0.46 48.60 -32.49
CA ARG A 10 0.27 48.44 -31.03
C ARG A 10 -1.01 47.65 -30.73
N LYS A 11 -1.06 46.39 -31.12
CA LYS A 11 -2.11 45.43 -30.65
C LYS A 11 -1.55 44.16 -30.01
N GLY A 12 -0.23 43.96 -30.04
CA GLY A 12 0.43 42.74 -29.52
C GLY A 12 0.82 42.79 -28.04
N ILE A 13 0.69 43.92 -27.35
CA ILE A 13 1.15 44.08 -25.95
C ILE A 13 -0.01 43.94 -24.96
N GLU A 14 -1.24 44.31 -25.35
CA GLU A 14 -2.41 44.33 -24.45
C GLU A 14 -3.00 42.93 -24.18
N SER A 15 -2.78 41.96 -25.08
CA SER A 15 -3.33 40.61 -24.96
C SER A 15 -2.40 39.62 -24.26
N THR A 16 -1.09 39.87 -24.23
CA THR A 16 -0.08 39.03 -23.56
C THR A 16 -0.37 38.79 -22.06
N PRO A 17 -0.67 39.80 -21.23
CA PRO A 17 -1.03 39.56 -19.84
C PRO A 17 -2.35 38.80 -19.69
N PHE A 18 -3.31 39.00 -20.60
CA PHE A 18 -4.56 38.26 -20.62
C PHE A 18 -4.35 36.76 -20.90
N TYR A 19 -3.52 36.42 -21.89
CA TYR A 19 -3.19 35.01 -22.17
C TYR A 19 -2.41 34.34 -21.04
N LEU A 20 -1.55 35.07 -20.33
CA LEU A 20 -0.86 34.55 -19.14
C LEU A 20 -1.84 34.25 -18.00
N ILE A 21 -2.78 35.15 -17.73
CA ILE A 21 -3.82 34.95 -16.71
C ILE A 21 -4.72 33.78 -17.11
N LEU A 22 -5.16 33.72 -18.37
CA LEU A 22 -6.01 32.65 -18.87
C LEU A 22 -5.30 31.29 -18.81
N SER A 23 -4.02 31.23 -19.20
CA SER A 23 -3.19 30.02 -19.08
C SER A 23 -3.05 29.57 -17.62
N GLY A 24 -2.83 30.51 -16.70
CA GLY A 24 -2.78 30.23 -15.26
C GLY A 24 -4.09 29.65 -14.72
N ILE A 25 -5.24 30.19 -15.14
CA ILE A 25 -6.56 29.66 -14.76
C ILE A 25 -6.76 28.25 -15.32
N VAL A 26 -6.42 28.02 -16.60
CA VAL A 26 -6.52 26.68 -17.21
C VAL A 26 -5.61 25.68 -16.51
N LEU A 27 -4.38 26.06 -16.16
CA LEU A 27 -3.46 25.22 -15.38
C LEU A 27 -4.04 24.86 -14.00
N LEU A 28 -4.63 25.82 -13.28
CA LEU A 28 -5.28 25.58 -11.99
C LEU A 28 -6.49 24.66 -12.12
N LEU A 29 -7.32 24.85 -13.15
CA LEU A 29 -8.46 23.98 -13.41
C LEU A 29 -8.02 22.56 -13.74
N MET A 30 -7.01 22.39 -14.60
CA MET A 30 -6.46 21.07 -14.93
C MET A 30 -5.85 20.40 -13.71
N ALA A 31 -5.07 21.14 -12.91
CA ALA A 31 -4.54 20.67 -11.63
C ALA A 31 -5.66 20.19 -10.70
N SER A 32 -6.74 20.96 -10.56
CA SER A 32 -7.86 20.63 -9.66
C SER A 32 -8.59 19.34 -10.03
N VAL A 33 -8.55 18.91 -11.30
CA VAL A 33 -9.18 17.66 -11.76
C VAL A 33 -8.18 16.50 -11.74
N VAL A 34 -6.94 16.75 -12.14
CA VAL A 34 -5.91 15.72 -12.26
C VAL A 34 -5.41 15.26 -10.88
N PHE A 35 -5.22 16.18 -9.91
CA PHE A 35 -4.71 15.82 -8.59
C PHE A 35 -5.62 14.85 -7.81
N PRO A 36 -6.94 15.08 -7.69
CA PRO A 36 -7.84 14.13 -7.04
C PRO A 36 -7.85 12.76 -7.73
N SER A 37 -7.90 12.76 -9.06
CA SER A 37 -7.91 11.53 -9.87
C SER A 37 -6.62 10.72 -9.67
N TYR A 38 -5.48 11.40 -9.66
CA TYR A 38 -4.17 10.77 -9.40
C TYR A 38 -4.10 10.21 -7.97
N SER A 39 -4.57 10.95 -6.97
CA SER A 39 -4.61 10.48 -5.58
C SER A 39 -5.44 9.21 -5.43
N GLN A 40 -6.63 9.15 -6.03
CA GLN A 40 -7.48 7.97 -5.99
C GLN A 40 -6.85 6.77 -6.70
N TRP A 41 -6.22 7.00 -7.85
CA TRP A 41 -5.49 5.97 -8.58
C TRP A 41 -4.32 5.41 -7.74
N GLN A 42 -3.55 6.29 -7.11
CA GLN A 42 -2.41 5.90 -6.26
C GLN A 42 -2.86 5.06 -5.06
N ASP A 43 -3.96 5.45 -4.40
CA ASP A 43 -4.54 4.69 -3.30
C ASP A 43 -5.02 3.29 -3.73
N THR A 44 -5.65 3.21 -4.91
CA THR A 44 -6.11 1.94 -5.48
C THR A 44 -4.92 1.02 -5.79
N MET A 45 -3.86 1.57 -6.38
CA MET A 45 -2.64 0.83 -6.70
C MET A 45 -1.91 0.35 -5.44
N ASN A 46 -1.79 1.21 -4.42
CA ASN A 46 -1.14 0.87 -3.16
C ASN A 46 -1.93 -0.20 -2.37
N LEU A 47 -3.26 -0.11 -2.36
CA LEU A 47 -4.11 -1.17 -1.80
C LEU A 47 -3.91 -2.49 -2.56
N GLY A 48 -3.87 -2.45 -3.88
CA GLY A 48 -3.63 -3.62 -4.73
C GLY A 48 -2.28 -4.29 -4.43
N LYS A 49 -1.21 -3.49 -4.28
CA LYS A 49 0.11 -3.98 -3.89
C LYS A 49 0.07 -4.63 -2.51
N THR A 50 -0.42 -3.91 -1.49
CA THR A 50 -0.53 -4.44 -0.12
C THR A 50 -1.38 -5.72 -0.05
N ALA A 51 -2.40 -5.83 -0.91
CA ALA A 51 -3.22 -7.03 -1.04
C ALA A 51 -2.47 -8.21 -1.66
N ALA A 52 -1.53 -7.98 -2.58
CA ALA A 52 -0.65 -9.02 -3.10
C ALA A 52 0.34 -9.48 -2.01
N GLU A 53 0.98 -8.55 -1.31
CA GLU A 53 1.88 -8.85 -0.18
C GLU A 53 1.19 -9.71 0.89
N ALA A 54 -0.03 -9.34 1.30
CA ALA A 54 -0.81 -10.12 2.27
C ALA A 54 -1.15 -11.54 1.76
N LYS A 55 -1.38 -11.71 0.45
CA LYS A 55 -1.62 -13.02 -0.15
C LYS A 55 -0.36 -13.88 -0.18
N GLU A 56 0.82 -13.29 -0.32
CA GLU A 56 2.08 -14.04 -0.24
C GLU A 56 2.31 -14.59 1.18
N ILE A 57 1.97 -13.83 2.21
CA ILE A 57 1.98 -14.34 3.60
C ILE A 57 1.01 -15.52 3.72
N LEU A 58 -0.21 -15.37 3.21
CA LEU A 58 -1.22 -16.44 3.25
C LEU A 58 -0.73 -17.70 2.54
N SER A 59 -0.18 -17.56 1.33
CA SER A 59 0.38 -18.67 0.56
C SER A 59 1.57 -19.32 1.28
N SER A 60 2.39 -18.55 1.99
CA SER A 60 3.48 -19.08 2.82
C SER A 60 2.93 -19.91 3.99
N ILE A 61 1.86 -19.44 4.66
CA ILE A 61 1.18 -20.19 5.72
C ILE A 61 0.60 -21.50 5.17
N GLU A 62 -0.12 -21.44 4.04
CA GLU A 62 -0.68 -22.62 3.38
C GLU A 62 0.39 -23.61 2.96
N SER A 63 1.52 -23.12 2.43
CA SER A 63 2.65 -23.96 2.02
C SER A 63 3.23 -24.70 3.22
N VAL A 64 3.57 -23.99 4.30
CA VAL A 64 4.11 -24.61 5.52
C VAL A 64 3.08 -25.56 6.15
N HIS A 65 1.79 -25.22 6.13
CA HIS A 65 0.72 -26.09 6.61
C HIS A 65 0.62 -27.39 5.78
N SER A 66 0.71 -27.28 4.45
CA SER A 66 0.61 -28.42 3.53
C SER A 66 1.76 -29.40 3.65
N LEU A 67 2.95 -28.93 4.04
CA LEU A 67 4.11 -29.78 4.30
C LEU A 67 3.88 -30.67 5.52
N GLY A 68 3.06 -30.24 6.49
CA GLY A 68 2.70 -31.03 7.67
C GLY A 68 3.85 -31.31 8.66
N ASP A 69 5.09 -30.98 8.28
CA ASP A 69 6.30 -31.24 9.04
C ASP A 69 6.54 -30.13 10.08
N VAL A 70 6.42 -30.49 11.35
CA VAL A 70 6.72 -29.62 12.50
C VAL A 70 8.17 -29.13 12.40
N GLY A 71 8.36 -27.82 12.48
CA GLY A 71 9.66 -27.18 12.27
C GLY A 71 9.91 -26.71 10.84
N SER A 72 8.94 -26.85 9.92
CA SER A 72 9.00 -26.23 8.60
C SER A 72 9.05 -24.71 8.71
N ILE A 73 9.95 -24.10 7.95
CA ILE A 73 10.22 -22.66 7.94
C ILE A 73 10.09 -22.17 6.51
N GLN A 74 9.28 -21.14 6.29
CA GLN A 74 9.22 -20.39 5.04
C GLN A 74 9.56 -18.93 5.31
N GLN A 75 10.40 -18.34 4.47
CA GLN A 75 10.69 -16.91 4.50
C GLN A 75 10.09 -16.24 3.27
N THR A 76 9.47 -15.08 3.47
CA THR A 76 9.02 -14.21 2.40
C THR A 76 9.47 -12.77 2.65
N GLU A 77 9.79 -12.03 1.58
CA GLU A 77 10.13 -10.62 1.65
C GLU A 77 8.91 -9.81 1.21
N LEU A 78 8.49 -8.86 2.03
CA LEU A 78 7.36 -7.98 1.74
C LEU A 78 7.82 -6.56 1.45
N ASN A 79 7.07 -5.88 0.59
CA ASN A 79 7.30 -4.47 0.28
C ASN A 79 6.01 -3.65 0.45
N LEU A 80 5.93 -2.90 1.55
CA LEU A 80 4.73 -2.15 1.88
C LEU A 80 4.80 -0.69 1.42
N PRO A 81 3.75 -0.16 0.78
CA PRO A 81 3.66 1.26 0.43
C PRO A 81 3.36 2.13 1.68
N THR A 82 3.66 3.42 1.58
CA THR A 82 3.44 4.39 2.67
C THR A 82 1.98 4.43 3.12
N GLY A 83 1.78 4.40 4.45
CA GLY A 83 0.47 4.57 5.08
C GLY A 83 -0.41 3.32 5.09
N TYR A 84 0.07 2.21 4.53
CA TYR A 84 -0.60 0.91 4.61
C TYR A 84 0.07 0.04 5.66
N GLU A 85 -0.73 -0.81 6.29
CA GLU A 85 -0.30 -1.69 7.36
C GLU A 85 -0.89 -3.07 7.18
N ILE A 86 -0.08 -4.11 7.42
CA ILE A 86 -0.54 -5.49 7.53
C ILE A 86 -0.52 -5.87 9.01
N GLU A 87 -1.69 -6.16 9.57
CA GLU A 87 -1.86 -6.68 10.93
C GLU A 87 -2.11 -8.19 10.87
N VAL A 88 -1.31 -8.96 11.62
CA VAL A 88 -1.54 -10.38 11.83
C VAL A 88 -2.38 -10.57 13.10
N ARG A 89 -3.55 -11.19 12.95
CA ARG A 89 -4.43 -11.59 14.04
C ARG A 89 -4.46 -13.10 14.16
N ASN A 90 -4.91 -13.60 15.31
CA ASN A 90 -4.96 -15.03 15.59
C ASN A 90 -5.73 -15.85 14.55
N THR A 91 -6.76 -15.27 13.91
CA THR A 91 -7.62 -15.97 12.95
C THR A 91 -7.52 -15.40 11.54
N GLY A 92 -6.46 -14.64 11.24
CA GLY A 92 -6.23 -14.12 9.90
C GLY A 92 -5.43 -12.84 9.80
N ILE A 93 -5.27 -12.37 8.57
CA ILE A 93 -4.44 -11.23 8.21
C ILE A 93 -5.33 -10.06 7.78
N VAL A 94 -5.00 -8.85 8.19
CA VAL A 94 -5.81 -7.66 7.96
C VAL A 94 -4.98 -6.56 7.34
N ILE A 95 -5.53 -5.88 6.34
CA ILE A 95 -4.94 -4.68 5.76
C ILE A 95 -5.61 -3.46 6.37
N LYS A 96 -4.79 -2.56 6.89
CA LYS A 96 -5.21 -1.28 7.47
C LYS A 96 -4.60 -0.09 6.74
N LYS A 97 -5.28 1.04 6.84
CA LYS A 97 -4.75 2.38 6.51
C LYS A 97 -5.17 3.31 7.64
N GLY A 98 -4.22 3.68 8.51
CA GLY A 98 -4.54 4.32 9.78
C GLY A 98 -5.46 3.44 10.65
N ASN A 99 -6.58 3.99 11.12
CA ASN A 99 -7.54 3.25 11.95
C ASN A 99 -8.57 2.43 11.14
N GLU A 100 -8.58 2.54 9.81
CA GLU A 100 -9.55 1.87 8.97
C GLU A 100 -9.05 0.48 8.55
N THR A 101 -9.94 -0.52 8.67
CA THR A 101 -9.70 -1.86 8.11
C THR A 101 -10.22 -1.92 6.68
N LEU A 102 -9.30 -2.04 5.72
CA LEU A 102 -9.64 -2.05 4.29
C LEU A 102 -9.99 -3.46 3.79
N LYS A 103 -9.30 -4.49 4.31
CA LYS A 103 -9.52 -5.87 3.85
C LYS A 103 -9.13 -6.90 4.91
N LYS A 104 -9.83 -8.03 4.94
CA LYS A 104 -9.55 -9.16 5.83
C LYS A 104 -9.34 -10.45 5.03
N TYR A 105 -8.38 -11.24 5.45
CA TYR A 105 -8.07 -12.57 4.93
C TYR A 105 -8.18 -13.56 6.09
N PRO A 106 -9.31 -14.27 6.23
CA PRO A 106 -9.46 -15.28 7.27
C PRO A 106 -8.50 -16.45 7.00
N VAL A 107 -8.06 -17.10 8.07
CA VAL A 107 -7.19 -18.26 8.02
C VAL A 107 -7.78 -19.35 8.91
N ASP A 108 -7.77 -20.60 8.43
CA ASP A 108 -8.39 -21.75 9.10
C ASP A 108 -7.53 -22.34 10.24
N VAL A 109 -6.39 -21.73 10.52
CA VAL A 109 -5.41 -22.14 11.52
C VAL A 109 -5.11 -20.99 12.48
N GLU A 110 -4.78 -21.32 13.73
CA GLU A 110 -4.41 -20.31 14.72
C GLU A 110 -3.01 -19.75 14.45
N LEU A 111 -2.95 -18.44 14.23
CA LEU A 111 -1.72 -17.70 14.00
C LEU A 111 -1.22 -17.12 15.33
N ILE A 112 0.03 -17.42 15.65
CA ILE A 112 0.74 -16.82 16.77
C ILE A 112 1.83 -15.90 16.24
N TYR A 113 1.87 -14.71 16.80
CA TYR A 113 2.78 -13.68 16.36
C TYR A 113 3.81 -13.37 17.45
N ARG A 114 5.10 -13.33 17.09
CA ARG A 114 6.17 -12.83 17.97
C ARG A 114 6.72 -11.51 17.41
N GLY A 115 6.66 -10.46 18.23
CA GLY A 115 7.11 -9.10 17.90
C GLY A 115 5.95 -8.10 17.77
N ASN A 116 6.12 -7.07 16.92
CA ASN A 116 5.06 -6.10 16.61
C ASN A 116 4.01 -6.66 15.62
N ARG A 117 2.78 -6.93 16.09
CA ARG A 117 1.69 -7.59 15.31
C ARG A 117 1.26 -6.86 14.05
N SER A 118 1.70 -5.62 13.86
CA SER A 118 1.44 -4.91 12.64
C SER A 118 2.68 -4.30 12.03
N ILE A 119 2.72 -4.39 10.71
CA ILE A 119 3.84 -4.03 9.86
C ILE A 119 3.36 -2.85 9.03
N SER A 120 3.84 -1.65 9.35
CA SER A 120 3.41 -0.40 8.71
C SER A 120 4.46 0.07 7.71
N GLY A 121 4.05 0.34 6.47
CA GLY A 121 4.94 0.89 5.45
C GLY A 121 5.21 2.41 5.60
N PRO A 122 6.19 2.95 4.84
CA PRO A 122 6.92 2.27 3.78
C PRO A 122 8.13 1.49 4.31
N GLY A 123 8.33 0.27 3.79
CA GLY A 123 9.47 -0.55 4.21
C GLY A 123 9.53 -1.90 3.54
N ARG A 124 10.71 -2.52 3.59
CA ARG A 124 10.95 -3.90 3.17
C ARG A 124 11.10 -4.77 4.41
N TYR A 125 10.24 -5.76 4.54
CA TYR A 125 10.18 -6.61 5.73
C TYR A 125 10.49 -8.04 5.35
N ARG A 126 11.23 -8.76 6.17
CA ARG A 126 11.35 -10.21 6.02
C ARG A 126 10.42 -10.87 7.03
N ILE A 127 9.47 -11.65 6.52
CA ILE A 127 8.60 -12.47 7.35
C ILE A 127 9.09 -13.91 7.33
N THR A 128 9.24 -14.48 8.51
CA THR A 128 9.46 -15.91 8.69
C THR A 128 8.19 -16.54 9.24
N VAL A 129 7.65 -17.52 8.52
CA VAL A 129 6.52 -18.35 8.93
C VAL A 129 7.08 -19.70 9.35
N VAL A 130 6.78 -20.12 10.57
CA VAL A 130 7.21 -21.40 11.12
C VAL A 130 6.00 -22.19 11.57
N TYR A 131 5.93 -23.46 11.21
CA TYR A 131 4.92 -24.37 11.77
C TYR A 131 5.49 -25.09 12.97
N TRP A 132 4.75 -25.02 14.08
CA TRP A 132 5.12 -25.64 15.34
C TRP A 132 3.89 -26.27 16.00
N VAL A 133 4.11 -27.29 16.83
CA VAL A 133 3.05 -27.90 17.64
C VAL A 133 3.22 -27.39 19.06
N ARG A 134 2.16 -26.79 19.61
CA ARG A 134 2.10 -26.51 21.03
C ARG A 134 1.76 -27.81 21.75
N ASN A 135 2.70 -28.31 22.52
CA ASN A 135 2.49 -29.46 23.39
C ASN A 135 2.19 -28.97 24.81
N ASP A 136 0.96 -28.49 25.02
CA ASP A 136 0.44 -28.31 26.37
C ASP A 136 -0.23 -29.62 26.77
N SER A 137 0.05 -30.10 27.98
CA SER A 137 -0.18 -31.46 28.51
C SER A 137 -1.59 -32.06 28.41
N THR A 138 -2.53 -31.39 27.75
CA THR A 138 -3.93 -31.81 27.57
C THR A 138 -4.51 -31.53 26.18
N ASN A 139 -3.83 -30.85 25.26
CA ASN A 139 -4.30 -30.62 23.88
C ASN A 139 -3.13 -30.38 22.92
N GLU A 140 -3.02 -31.20 21.87
CA GLU A 140 -2.11 -30.95 20.75
C GLU A 140 -2.71 -29.86 19.85
N GLY A 141 -2.25 -28.62 20.01
CA GLY A 141 -2.62 -27.49 19.16
C GLY A 141 -1.60 -27.31 18.03
N LYS A 142 -2.07 -27.24 16.79
CA LYS A 142 -1.25 -26.86 15.63
C LYS A 142 -1.24 -25.33 15.50
N GLU A 143 -0.07 -24.72 15.59
CA GLU A 143 0.08 -23.27 15.60
C GLU A 143 1.05 -22.82 14.49
N PHE A 144 0.98 -21.55 14.10
CA PHE A 144 1.95 -20.93 13.19
C PHE A 144 2.62 -19.78 13.91
N LEU A 145 3.96 -19.74 13.90
CA LEU A 145 4.72 -18.61 14.39
C LEU A 145 5.08 -17.70 13.23
N ILE A 146 4.69 -16.43 13.32
CA ILE A 146 5.12 -15.39 12.38
C ILE A 146 6.08 -14.45 13.11
N GLU A 147 7.31 -14.38 12.60
CA GLU A 147 8.35 -13.46 13.05
C GLU A 147 8.67 -12.46 11.93
N VAL A 148 8.71 -11.18 12.29
CA VAL A 148 9.02 -10.09 11.37
C VAL A 148 10.35 -9.47 11.75
N LEU A 149 11.30 -9.53 10.82
CA LEU A 149 12.61 -8.91 10.94
C LEU A 149 12.63 -7.67 10.04
N ASP A 150 12.84 -6.51 10.66
CA ASP A 150 13.10 -5.26 9.96
C ASP A 150 14.51 -5.30 9.36
N LYS A 151 14.69 -4.81 8.13
CA LYS A 151 15.95 -4.96 7.37
C LYS A 151 16.68 -3.64 7.19
#